data_AF-A0A363CXD0-F1
#
_entry.id   AF-A0A363CXD0-F1
#
_cell.length_a   1.000
_cell.length_b   1.000
_cell.length_c   1.000
_cell.angle_alpha   90.00
_cell.angle_beta   90.00
_cell.angle_gamma   90.00
#
_symmetry.space_group_name_H-M   'P 1'
#
loop_
_entity.id
_entity.type
_entity.pdbx_description
1 polymer ?
#
loop_
_entity_poly.entity_id
_entity_poly.type
_entity_poly.pdbx_seq_one_letter_code
_entity_poly.pdbx_strand_id
1 'polypeptide(L)'
;MIILGYSYRLEDISQRLFFTFSEAIYAIDLDKLIRNEDSLKLNSIVYVLVLDSIMKEYKTKEINIEQKQKALEVYKKIEEKKAAENKKYHMYQY
;
A
#
# COMPACT_ATOMS: atom_id res chain seq x y z
N MET A 1 5.88 1.45 -3.60
CA MET A 1 5.95 -0.01 -3.87
C MET A 1 5.05 -0.80 -2.94
N ILE A 2 5.15 -0.63 -1.62
CA ILE A 2 4.39 -1.44 -0.63
C ILE A 2 2.88 -1.26 -0.77
N ILE A 3 2.38 -0.03 -0.68
CA ILE A 3 0.94 0.30 -0.81
C ILE A 3 0.40 -0.14 -2.18
N LEU A 4 1.15 0.09 -3.25
CA LEU A 4 0.80 -0.35 -4.59
C LEU A 4 0.72 -1.90 -4.69
N GLY A 5 1.66 -2.61 -4.08
CA GLY A 5 1.65 -4.08 -4.00
C GLY A 5 0.48 -4.61 -3.16
N TYR A 6 0.13 -3.93 -2.07
CA TYR A 6 -1.06 -4.22 -1.28
C TYR A 6 -2.34 -4.06 -2.10
N SER A 7 -2.44 -2.99 -2.90
CA SER A 7 -3.55 -2.72 -3.81
C SER A 7 -3.68 -3.82 -4.88
N TYR A 8 -2.58 -4.24 -5.51
CA TYR A 8 -2.59 -5.30 -6.55
C TYR A 8 -3.01 -6.70 -6.08
N ARG A 9 -3.24 -6.92 -4.78
CA ARG A 9 -3.88 -8.14 -4.29
C ARG A 9 -5.36 -8.23 -4.66
N LEU A 10 -5.99 -7.08 -4.94
CA LEU A 10 -7.35 -7.00 -5.41
C LEU A 10 -7.35 -7.07 -6.94
N GLU A 11 -8.12 -8.00 -7.50
CA GLU A 11 -8.21 -8.17 -8.96
C GLU A 11 -9.01 -7.03 -9.60
N ASP A 12 -10.14 -6.69 -9.00
CA ASP A 12 -11.02 -5.63 -9.48
C ASP A 12 -10.39 -4.24 -9.29
N ILE A 13 -10.34 -3.47 -10.37
CA ILE A 13 -9.70 -2.15 -10.38
C ILE A 13 -10.51 -1.08 -9.64
N SER A 14 -11.84 -1.21 -9.61
CA SER A 14 -12.71 -0.28 -8.87
C SER A 14 -12.52 -0.49 -7.36
N GLN A 15 -12.39 -1.74 -6.92
CA GLN A 15 -12.04 -2.08 -5.54
C GLN A 15 -10.65 -1.55 -5.19
N ARG A 16 -9.65 -1.73 -6.05
CA ARG A 16 -8.30 -1.15 -5.86
C ARG A 16 -8.36 0.35 -5.61
N LEU A 17 -9.06 1.08 -6.48
CA LEU A 17 -9.20 2.52 -6.36
C LEU A 17 -9.92 2.91 -5.05
N PHE A 18 -11.05 2.28 -4.75
CA PHE A 18 -11.85 2.58 -3.57
C PHE A 18 -11.08 2.35 -2.26
N PHE A 19 -10.47 1.17 -2.10
CA PHE A 19 -9.76 0.83 -0.86
C PHE A 19 -8.47 1.63 -0.71
N THR A 20 -7.70 1.84 -1.79
CA THR A 20 -6.48 2.67 -1.72
C THR A 20 -6.80 4.13 -1.40
N PHE A 21 -7.90 4.68 -1.93
CA PHE A 21 -8.34 6.02 -1.57
C PHE A 21 -8.78 6.11 -0.11
N SER A 22 -9.55 5.12 0.37
CA SER A 22 -9.99 5.06 1.76
C SER A 22 -8.80 4.96 2.74
N GLU A 23 -7.80 4.16 2.40
CA GLU A 23 -6.55 4.02 3.16
C GLU A 23 -5.75 5.33 3.18
N ALA A 24 -5.71 6.06 2.05
CA ALA A 24 -5.04 7.36 1.97
C ALA A 24 -5.65 8.39 2.92
N ILE A 25 -6.99 8.48 2.95
CA ILE A 25 -7.71 9.38 3.87
C ILE A 25 -7.40 9.00 5.31
N TYR A 26 -7.51 7.71 5.64
CA TYR A 26 -7.22 7.22 7.00
C TYR A 26 -5.79 7.55 7.44
N ALA A 27 -4.79 7.31 6.60
CA ALA A 27 -3.39 7.58 6.92
C ALA A 27 -3.14 9.08 7.18
N ILE A 28 -3.69 9.94 6.31
CA ILE A 28 -3.58 11.40 6.43
C ILE A 28 -4.26 11.91 7.71
N ASP A 29 -5.45 11.41 8.02
CA ASP A 29 -6.17 11.82 9.22
C ASP A 29 -5.45 11.36 10.50
N LEU A 30 -4.86 10.16 10.49
CA LEU A 30 -4.02 9.68 11.57
C LEU A 30 -2.78 10.56 11.77
N ASP A 31 -2.08 10.91 10.69
CA ASP A 31 -0.90 11.79 10.74
C ASP A 31 -1.23 13.18 11.31
N LYS A 32 -2.37 13.75 10.91
CA LYS A 32 -2.87 15.01 11.48
C LYS A 32 -3.16 14.88 12.97
N LEU A 33 -3.79 13.77 13.39
CA LEU A 33 -4.13 13.53 14.79
C LEU A 33 -2.87 13.46 15.67
N ILE A 34 -1.81 12.79 15.20
CA ILE A 34 -0.54 12.67 15.91
C ILE A 34 0.41 13.87 15.68
N ARG A 35 0.00 14.86 14.88
CA ARG A 35 0.77 16.06 14.51
C ARG A 35 2.13 15.73 13.87
N ASN A 36 2.18 14.68 13.06
CA ASN A 36 3.40 14.26 12.36
C ASN A 36 3.42 14.84 10.95
N GLU A 37 3.92 16.07 10.83
CA GLU A 37 3.97 16.83 9.58
C GLU A 37 4.83 16.17 8.49
N ASP A 38 5.90 15.47 8.87
CA ASP A 38 6.78 14.81 7.91
C ASP A 38 6.13 13.56 7.33
N SER A 39 5.49 12.74 8.20
CA SER A 39 4.69 11.60 7.76
C SER A 39 3.51 12.04 6.89
N LEU A 40 2.82 13.11 7.28
CA LEU A 40 1.71 13.70 6.52
C LEU A 40 2.13 14.06 5.09
N LYS A 41 3.26 14.76 4.93
CA LYS A 41 3.79 15.13 3.60
C LYS A 41 4.16 13.90 2.78
N LEU A 42 4.89 12.97 3.39
CA LEU A 42 5.33 11.76 2.71
C LEU A 42 4.13 10.91 2.26
N ASN A 43 3.19 10.64 3.15
CA ASN A 43 1.99 9.86 2.85
C ASN A 43 1.16 10.54 1.77
N SER A 44 0.98 11.86 1.82
CA SER A 44 0.27 12.60 0.77
C SER A 44 0.91 12.40 -0.61
N ILE A 45 2.23 12.53 -0.72
CA ILE A 45 2.95 12.33 -1.99
C ILE A 45 2.82 10.88 -2.46
N VAL A 46 3.04 9.91 -1.57
CA VAL A 46 3.03 8.50 -1.91
C VAL A 46 1.65 8.06 -2.37
N TYR A 47 0.58 8.40 -1.66
CA TYR A 47 -0.78 8.04 -2.03
C TYR A 47 -1.22 8.70 -3.33
N VAL A 48 -0.84 9.95 -3.60
CA VAL A 48 -1.10 10.61 -4.89
C VAL A 48 -0.47 9.82 -6.05
N LEU A 49 0.78 9.39 -5.92
CA LEU A 49 1.47 8.61 -6.96
C LEU A 49 0.83 7.22 -7.17
N VAL A 50 0.41 6.56 -6.09
CA VAL A 50 -0.26 5.25 -6.18
C VAL A 50 -1.63 5.41 -6.83
N LEU A 51 -2.43 6.39 -6.41
CA LEU A 51 -3.75 6.65 -6.96
C LEU A 51 -3.68 7.05 -8.44
N ASP A 52 -2.70 7.85 -8.84
CA ASP A 52 -2.46 8.20 -10.25
C ASP A 52 -2.18 6.95 -11.09
N SER A 53 -1.35 6.02 -10.58
CA SER A 53 -1.08 4.74 -11.23
C SER A 53 -2.36 3.92 -11.44
N ILE A 54 -3.17 3.75 -10.39
CA ILE A 54 -4.42 2.99 -10.46
C ILE A 54 -5.44 3.70 -11.38
N MET A 55 -5.49 5.03 -11.34
CA MET A 55 -6.39 5.83 -12.17
C MET A 55 -6.03 5.74 -13.66
N LYS A 56 -4.73 5.70 -13.99
CA LYS A 56 -4.27 5.45 -15.36
C LYS A 56 -4.72 4.08 -15.83
N GLU A 57 -4.47 3.02 -15.06
CA GLU A 57 -4.96 1.68 -15.36
C GLU A 57 -6.47 1.64 -15.57
N TYR A 58 -7.23 2.37 -14.75
CA TYR A 58 -8.69 2.42 -14.84
C TYR A 58 -9.15 3.06 -16.16
N LYS A 59 -8.49 4.13 -16.58
CA LYS A 59 -8.83 4.87 -17.81
C LYS A 59 -8.37 4.15 -19.08
N THR A 60 -7.17 3.57 -19.07
CA THR A 60 -6.58 2.95 -20.27
C THR A 60 -6.91 1.47 -20.39
N LYS A 61 -7.32 0.82 -19.30
CA LYS A 61 -7.43 -0.64 -19.16
C LYS A 61 -6.10 -1.38 -19.38
N GLU A 62 -4.98 -0.66 -19.35
CA GLU A 62 -3.64 -1.21 -19.50
C GLU A 62 -2.94 -1.25 -18.14
N ILE A 63 -2.30 -2.36 -17.84
CA ILE A 63 -1.52 -2.54 -16.62
C ILE A 63 -0.04 -2.61 -16.97
N ASN A 64 0.77 -1.83 -16.26
CA ASN A 64 2.22 -2.01 -16.31
C ASN A 64 2.61 -3.29 -15.55
N ILE A 65 2.75 -4.38 -16.30
CA ILE A 65 3.02 -5.72 -15.76
C ILE A 65 4.33 -5.76 -14.97
N GLU A 66 5.38 -5.08 -15.44
CA GLU A 66 6.67 -5.04 -14.77
C GLU A 66 6.57 -4.36 -13.40
N GLN A 67 5.89 -3.21 -13.34
CA GLN A 67 5.67 -2.48 -12.10
C GLN A 67 4.80 -3.27 -11.13
N LYS A 68 3.74 -3.91 -11.63
CA LYS A 68 2.87 -4.79 -10.84
C LYS A 68 3.66 -5.93 -10.20
N GLN A 69 4.46 -6.63 -10.99
CA GLN A 69 5.25 -7.76 -10.51
C GLN A 69 6.24 -7.33 -9.43
N LYS A 70 6.98 -6.24 -9.66
CA LYS A 70 7.91 -5.70 -8.66
C LYS A 70 7.19 -5.27 -7.38
N ALA A 71 6.02 -4.65 -7.49
CA ALA A 71 5.25 -4.22 -6.32
C ALA A 71 4.76 -5.42 -5.49
N LEU A 72 4.27 -6.48 -6.13
CA LEU A 72 3.86 -7.72 -5.47
C LEU A 72 5.02 -8.44 -4.78
N GLU A 73 6.19 -8.49 -5.43
CA GLU A 73 7.40 -9.10 -4.84
C GLU A 73 7.87 -8.34 -3.60
N VAL A 74 7.92 -7.02 -3.66
CA VAL A 74 8.28 -6.18 -2.51
C VAL A 74 7.29 -6.38 -1.37
N TYR A 75 5.99 -6.39 -1.68
CA TYR A 75 4.94 -6.63 -0.69
C TYR A 75 5.11 -7.99 -0.01
N LYS A 76 5.28 -9.06 -0.80
CA LYS A 76 5.47 -10.43 -0.30
C LYS A 76 6.67 -10.54 0.64
N LYS A 77 7.82 -9.97 0.25
CA LYS A 77 9.04 -9.97 1.09
C LYS A 77 8.82 -9.30 2.45
N ILE A 78 7.99 -8.27 2.51
CA ILE A 78 7.69 -7.57 3.76
C ILE A 78 6.73 -8.39 4.63
N GLU A 79 5.71 -8.99 4.04
CA GLU A 79 4.79 -9.87 4.76
C GLU A 79 5.51 -11.10 5.34
N GLU A 80 6.44 -11.69 4.58
CA GLU A 80 7.28 -12.79 5.06
C GLU A 80 8.16 -12.37 6.24
N LYS A 81 8.76 -11.18 6.19
CA LYS A 81 9.53 -10.62 7.30
C LYS A 81 8.67 -10.42 8.55
N LYS A 82 7.50 -9.78 8.40
CA LYS A 82 6.54 -9.59 9.51
C LYS A 82 6.09 -10.92 10.11
N ALA A 83 5.82 -11.93 9.27
CA ALA A 83 5.42 -13.25 9.73
C ALA A 83 6.54 -13.96 10.51
N ALA A 84 7.80 -13.83 10.06
CA ALA A 84 8.96 -14.37 10.76
C ALA A 84 9.19 -13.69 12.11
N GLU A 85 9.04 -12.37 12.18
CA GLU A 85 9.11 -11.60 13.43
C GLU A 85 8.00 -12.01 14.39
N ASN A 86 6.74 -12.10 13.94
CA ASN A 86 5.63 -12.53 14.78
C ASN A 86 5.82 -13.94 15.32
N LYS A 87 6.30 -14.90 14.51
CA LYS A 87 6.66 -16.25 14.99
C LYS A 87 7.71 -16.20 16.10
N LYS A 88 8.71 -15.33 15.96
CA LYS A 88 9.74 -15.13 16.99
C LYS A 88 9.13 -14.56 18.29
N TYR A 89 8.23 -13.58 18.21
CA TYR A 89 7.54 -13.05 19.40
C TYR A 89 6.64 -14.07 20.09
N HIS A 90 5.88 -14.87 19.33
CA HIS A 90 5.05 -15.94 19.88
C HIS A 90 5.87 -17.10 20.50
N MET A 91 7.14 -17.25 20.13
CA MET A 91 8.06 -18.21 20.74
C MET A 91 8.53 -17.78 22.14
N TYR A 92 8.58 -16.48 22.44
CA TYR A 92 9.01 -15.95 23.75
C TYR A 92 7.85 -15.75 24.75
N GLN A 93 6.62 -16.12 24.38
CA GLN A 93 5.45 -16.07 25.28
C GLN A 93 5.20 -17.38 26.04
N TYR A 94 6.16 -18.30 26.06
CA TYR A 94 6.14 -19.55 26.83
C TYR A 94 7.20 -19.55 27.93
#